data_AF-A0A258KZM0-F1
#
_entry.id   AF-A0A258KZM0-F1
#
_cell.length_a   1.000
_cell.length_b   1.000
_cell.length_c   1.000
_cell.angle_alpha   90.00
_cell.angle_beta   90.00
_cell.angle_gamma   90.00
#
_symmetry.space_group_name_H-M   'P 1'
#
loop_
_entity.id
_entity.type
_entity.pdbx_description
1 polymer ?
#
loop_
_entity_poly.entity_id
_entity_poly.type
_entity_poly.pdbx_seq_one_letter_code
_entity_poly.pdbx_strand_id
1 'polypeptide(L)' 'MAADHTHIRPWRSIERRKSRKIRVGNVEVGGDAPITVQSMTNTLTSDAAATLEQIRQLEEAEE' A
#
# COMPACT_ATOMS: atom_id res chain seq x y z
N MET A 1 -13.71 6.56 -23.71
CA MET A 1 -14.44 7.59 -22.96
C MET A 1 -14.98 6.92 -21.69
N ALA A 2 -14.20 6.92 -20.61
CA ALA A 2 -14.60 6.24 -19.37
C ALA A 2 -15.84 6.95 -18.80
N ALA A 3 -16.87 6.17 -18.45
CA ALA A 3 -18.10 6.69 -17.88
C ALA A 3 -17.80 7.53 -16.63
N ASP A 4 -18.42 8.71 -16.56
CA ASP A 4 -18.29 9.67 -15.48
C ASP A 4 -18.90 9.11 -14.19
N HIS A 5 -18.08 8.39 -13.43
CA HIS A 5 -18.42 7.80 -12.14
C HIS A 5 -18.41 8.84 -11.00
N THR A 6 -18.16 10.12 -11.31
CA THR A 6 -18.01 11.20 -10.33
C THR A 6 -19.35 11.65 -9.75
N HIS A 7 -20.48 11.30 -10.37
CA HIS A 7 -21.82 11.72 -9.97
C HIS A 7 -22.34 11.10 -8.65
N ILE A 8 -21.72 10.02 -8.16
CA ILE A 8 -22.25 9.26 -7.01
C ILE A 8 -21.76 9.83 -5.66
N ARG A 9 -20.59 10.48 -5.61
CA ARG A 9 -20.01 11.03 -4.35
C ARG A 9 -19.17 12.28 -4.63
N PRO A 10 -19.48 13.44 -4.05
CA PRO A 10 -18.80 14.71 -4.34
C PRO A 10 -17.30 14.76 -3.97
N TRP A 11 -16.81 13.82 -3.15
CA TRP A 11 -15.41 13.71 -2.71
C TRP A 11 -14.62 12.58 -3.40
N ARG A 12 -15.05 12.11 -4.58
CA ARG A 12 -14.34 11.06 -5.34
C ARG A 12 -13.06 11.56 -6.02
N SER A 13 -13.00 12.83 -6.39
CA SER A 13 -11.75 13.42 -6.88
C SER A 13 -10.82 13.65 -5.70
N ILE A 14 -9.79 12.82 -5.58
CA ILE A 14 -8.79 12.90 -4.51
C ILE A 14 -7.55 13.58 -5.08
N GLU A 15 -7.34 14.83 -4.72
CA GLU A 15 -6.05 15.49 -4.94
C GLU A 15 -5.05 15.04 -3.87
N ARG A 16 -4.06 14.24 -4.30
CA ARG A 16 -2.95 13.80 -3.45
C ARG A 16 -2.18 15.02 -2.94
N ARG A 17 -1.97 15.12 -1.61
CA ARG A 17 -1.09 16.13 -1.02
C ARG A 17 0.33 16.02 -1.60
N LYS A 18 0.92 17.15 -1.98
CA LYS A 18 2.34 17.23 -2.35
C LYS A 18 3.20 16.87 -1.12
N SER A 19 3.97 15.80 -1.24
CA SER A 19 4.88 15.30 -0.20
C SER A 19 6.26 15.02 -0.78
N ARG A 20 7.26 14.95 0.10
CA ARG A 20 8.62 14.52 -0.29
C ARG A 20 8.60 13.04 -0.65
N LYS A 21 9.22 12.67 -1.78
CA LYS A 21 9.46 11.27 -2.14
C LYS A 21 10.63 10.73 -1.29
N ILE A 22 10.43 9.56 -0.68
CA ILE A 22 11.47 8.82 0.06
C ILE A 22 11.56 7.38 -0.48
N ARG A 23 12.61 6.66 -0.09
CA ARG A 23 12.78 5.23 -0.39
C ARG A 23 12.76 4.39 0.89
N VAL A 24 12.00 3.30 0.88
CA VAL A 24 11.99 2.26 1.92
C VAL A 24 12.49 0.98 1.25
N GLY A 25 13.78 0.66 1.47
CA GLY A 25 14.47 -0.32 0.63
C GLY A 25 14.43 0.10 -0.84
N ASN A 26 13.82 -0.72 -1.69
CA ASN A 26 13.68 -0.46 -3.12
C ASN A 26 12.32 0.19 -3.50
N VAL A 27 11.43 0.45 -2.54
CA VAL A 27 10.09 1.00 -2.78
C VAL A 27 10.07 2.52 -2.61
N GLU A 28 9.51 3.25 -3.57
CA GLU A 28 9.30 4.70 -3.48
C GLU A 28 7.99 5.02 -2.74
N VAL A 29 8.03 5.96 -1.79
CA VAL A 29 6.86 6.38 -1.00
C VAL A 29 6.71 7.90 -1.05
N GLY A 30 5.50 8.38 -1.36
CA GLY A 30 5.16 9.79 -1.42
C GLY A 30 5.51 10.48 -2.75
N GLY A 31 5.33 11.79 -2.81
CA GLY A 31 5.48 12.57 -4.04
C GLY A 31 4.52 12.10 -5.14
N ASP A 32 5.09 11.84 -6.30
CA ASP A 32 4.47 11.30 -7.51
C ASP A 32 4.40 9.76 -7.56
N ALA A 33 4.95 9.05 -6.57
CA ALA A 33 4.88 7.59 -6.51
C ALA A 33 3.43 7.09 -6.25
N PRO A 34 3.06 5.89 -6.73
CA PRO A 34 1.80 5.23 -6.39
C PRO A 34 1.57 5.13 -4.87
N ILE A 35 0.31 4.96 -4.45
CA ILE A 35 0.03 4.68 -3.03
C ILE A 35 0.45 3.23 -2.77
N THR A 36 1.42 3.04 -1.88
CA THR A 36 1.89 1.71 -1.48
C THR A 36 0.93 1.06 -0.50
N VAL A 37 0.65 -0.22 -0.68
CA VAL A 37 -0.02 -1.06 0.34
C VAL A 37 1.03 -1.51 1.36
N GLN A 38 0.62 -1.61 2.63
CA GLN A 38 1.46 -2.12 3.71
C GLN A 38 0.59 -2.96 4.64
N SER A 39 1.19 -3.99 5.22
CA SER A 39 0.58 -4.85 6.23
C SER A 39 1.52 -5.06 7.43
N MET A 40 1.06 -5.82 8.42
CA MET A 40 1.77 -6.13 9.65
C MET A 40 1.52 -7.59 10.05
N THR A 41 2.58 -8.31 10.40
CA THR A 41 2.47 -9.67 10.94
C THR A 41 1.83 -9.66 12.33
N ASN A 42 1.06 -10.69 12.67
CA ASN A 42 0.46 -10.88 13.98
C ASN A 42 0.99 -12.12 14.73
N THR A 43 1.98 -12.81 14.17
CA THR A 43 2.74 -13.88 14.84
C THR A 43 3.64 -13.32 15.93
N LEU A 44 4.03 -14.16 16.89
CA LEU A 44 5.09 -13.80 17.84
C LEU A 44 6.40 -13.63 17.07
N THR A 45 6.98 -12.44 17.09
CA THR A 45 8.19 -12.12 16.30
C THR A 45 9.39 -13.01 16.64
N SER A 46 9.45 -13.53 17.87
CA SER A 46 10.47 -14.51 18.28
C SER A 46 10.34 -15.86 17.58
N ASP A 47 9.15 -16.20 17.08
CA ASP A 47 8.93 -17.35 16.20
C ASP A 47 9.21 -16.94 14.75
N ALA A 48 10.45 -17.16 14.34
CA ALA A 48 10.90 -16.81 13.00
C ALA A 48 10.16 -17.60 11.91
N ALA A 49 9.82 -18.87 12.14
CA ALA A 49 9.19 -19.72 11.14
C ALA A 49 7.77 -19.26 10.84
N ALA A 50 6.97 -19.01 11.89
CA ALA A 50 5.61 -18.51 11.74
C ALA A 50 5.58 -17.12 11.08
N THR A 51 6.50 -16.24 11.48
CA THR A 51 6.58 -14.88 10.94
C THR A 51 6.97 -14.87 9.46
N LEU A 52 7.93 -15.70 9.05
CA LEU A 52 8.33 -15.82 7.64
C LEU A 52 7.20 -16.38 6.77
N GLU A 53 6.44 -17.35 7.29
CA GLU A 53 5.30 -17.90 6.57
C GLU A 53 4.21 -16.84 6.34
N GLN A 54 3.89 -16.05 7.37
CA GLN A 54 2.93 -14.97 7.23
C GLN A 54 3.40 -13.88 6.27
N ILE A 55 4.70 -13.54 6.26
CA ILE A 55 5.26 -12.56 5.31
C ILE A 55 5.02 -13.01 3.86
N ARG A 56 5.25 -14.30 3.55
CA ARG A 56 5.02 -14.83 2.20
C ARG A 56 3.55 -14.77 1.79
N GLN A 57 2.64 -15.08 2.72
CA GLN A 57 1.20 -14.98 2.47
C GLN A 57 0.74 -13.54 2.22
N LEU A 58 1.34 -12.57 2.93
CA LEU A 58 1.07 -11.15 2.70
C LEU A 58 1.62 -10.68 1.36
N GLU A 59 2.80 -11.14 0.96
CA GLU A 59 3.39 -10.84 -0.35
C GLU A 59 2.51 -11.39 -1.50
N GLU A 60 2.05 -12.63 -1.41
CA GLU A 60 1.17 -13.25 -2.42
C GLU A 60 -0.19 -12.55 -2.51
N ALA A 61 -0.73 -12.04 -1.39
CA ALA A 61 -2.01 -11.34 -1.39
C ALA A 61 -1.94 -9.90 -1.94
N GLU A 62 -0.74 -9.34 -2.09
CA GLU A 62 -0.51 -8.00 -2.62
C GLU A 62 -0.24 -7.97 -4.14
N GLU A 63 -0.11 -9.14 -4.80
CA GLU A 63 -0.07 -9.28 -6.28
C GLU A 63 -1.48 -9.21 -6.91
#